data_AF-A0AA38FL24-F1
#
_entry.id   AF-A0AA38FL24-F1
#
_cell.length_a   1.000
_cell.length_b   1.000
_cell.length_c   1.000
_cell.angle_alpha   90.00
_cell.angle_beta   90.00
_cell.angle_gamma   90.00
#
_symmetry.space_group_name_H-M   'P 1'
#
loop_
_entity.id
_entity.type
_entity.pdbx_description
1 polymer ?
#
loop_
_entity_poly.entity_id
_entity_poly.type
_entity_poly.pdbx_seq_one_letter_code
_entity_poly.pdbx_strand_id
1 'polypeptide(L)'
;MEVLLDPNGVWTLEFDGSCSSTGSGAGVVLIAPRGKVHPFSFKFQFENTNNTAEYEALILGLSMVKEMGVKNLLAHGDAELI
;
A
#
# COMPACT_ATOMS: atom_id res chain seq x y z
N MET A 1 7.58 12.66 -22.51
CA MET A 1 8.14 11.93 -21.35
C MET A 1 7.33 12.33 -20.12
N GLU A 2 6.62 11.37 -19.52
CA GLU A 2 5.91 11.59 -18.26
C GLU A 2 6.97 11.75 -17.18
N VAL A 3 7.03 12.92 -16.52
CA VAL A 3 7.95 13.14 -15.39
C VAL A 3 7.36 12.33 -14.23
N LEU A 4 7.78 11.07 -14.12
CA LEU A 4 7.26 10.10 -13.14
C LEU A 4 7.62 10.47 -11.69
N LEU A 5 8.52 11.43 -11.48
CA LEU A 5 9.00 11.81 -10.17
C LEU A 5 9.03 13.33 -10.11
N ASP A 6 8.02 13.93 -9.49
CA ASP A 6 8.22 15.21 -8.83
C ASP A 6 9.03 14.90 -7.55
N PRO A 7 10.32 15.25 -7.48
CA PRO A 7 11.16 14.91 -6.34
C PRO A 7 10.68 15.54 -5.02
N ASN A 8 9.80 16.55 -5.09
CA ASN A 8 9.15 17.18 -3.95
C ASN A 8 7.67 16.81 -3.83
N GLY A 9 7.13 16.07 -4.79
CA GLY A 9 5.74 15.64 -4.78
C GLY A 9 5.50 14.58 -3.72
N VAL A 10 4.42 14.73 -2.97
CA VAL A 10 3.98 13.75 -1.98
C VAL A 10 3.15 12.67 -2.67
N TRP A 11 3.55 11.42 -2.54
CA TRP A 11 2.72 10.27 -2.91
C TRP A 11 1.79 9.91 -1.76
N THR A 12 0.61 9.40 -2.07
CA THR A 12 -0.28 8.79 -1.08
C THR A 12 -0.25 7.28 -1.26
N LEU A 13 -0.10 6.56 -0.15
CA LEU A 13 -0.29 5.11 -0.05
C LEU A 13 -1.55 4.87 0.77
N GLU A 14 -2.57 4.29 0.15
CA GLU A 14 -3.70 3.72 0.89
C GLU A 14 -3.53 2.20 0.92
N PHE A 15 -3.74 1.58 2.08
CA PHE A 15 -3.63 0.13 2.24
C PHE A 15 -4.76 -0.40 3.10
N ASP A 16 -5.15 -1.64 2.83
CA ASP A 16 -6.12 -2.40 3.61
C ASP A 16 -5.70 -3.88 3.55
N GLY A 17 -5.83 -4.59 4.66
CA GLY A 17 -5.57 -6.02 4.74
C GLY A 17 -6.74 -6.76 5.35
N SER A 18 -7.17 -7.84 4.68
CA SER A 18 -8.31 -8.62 5.13
C SER A 18 -7.94 -10.09 5.26
N CYS A 19 -8.45 -10.75 6.30
CA CYS A 19 -8.40 -12.19 6.47
C CYS A 19 -9.80 -12.78 6.67
N SER A 20 -10.03 -13.96 6.11
CA SER A 20 -11.24 -14.75 6.27
C SER A 20 -10.90 -16.24 6.40
N SER A 21 -11.90 -17.06 6.74
CA SER A 21 -11.77 -18.52 6.74
C SER A 21 -11.40 -19.12 5.38
N THR A 22 -11.57 -18.36 4.28
CA THR A 22 -11.27 -18.80 2.92
C THR A 22 -9.94 -18.27 2.38
N GLY A 23 -9.23 -17.45 3.16
CA GLY A 23 -7.95 -16.87 2.83
C GLY A 23 -7.82 -15.40 3.21
N SER A 24 -6.66 -14.85 2.93
CA SER A 24 -6.27 -13.49 3.29
C SER A 24 -5.58 -12.77 2.13
N GLY A 25 -5.54 -11.45 2.20
CA GLY A 25 -4.93 -10.62 1.18
C GLY A 25 -4.78 -9.17 1.61
N ALA A 26 -4.22 -8.38 0.70
CA ALA A 26 -3.99 -6.96 0.88
C ALA A 26 -4.42 -6.18 -0.37
N GLY A 27 -5.05 -5.04 -0.16
CA GLY A 27 -5.22 -3.97 -1.12
C GLY A 27 -4.19 -2.87 -0.88
N VAL A 28 -3.60 -2.35 -1.95
CA VAL A 28 -2.73 -1.19 -1.91
C VAL A 28 -3.07 -0.25 -3.06
N VAL A 29 -3.18 1.05 -2.79
CA VAL A 29 -3.39 2.08 -3.79
C VAL A 29 -2.28 3.13 -3.66
N LEU A 30 -1.51 3.33 -4.73
CA LEU A 30 -0.52 4.40 -4.82
C LEU A 30 -1.09 5.54 -5.65
N ILE A 31 -1.14 6.73 -5.07
CA ILE A 31 -1.59 7.96 -5.74
C ILE A 31 -0.38 8.85 -5.94
N ALA A 32 -0.04 9.10 -7.21
CA ALA A 32 1.03 10.01 -7.58
C ALA A 32 0.67 11.45 -7.17
N PRO A 33 1.67 12.34 -6.98
CA PRO A 33 1.44 13.74 -6.62
C PRO A 33 0.49 14.51 -7.55
N ARG A 34 0.35 14.03 -8.81
CA ARG A 34 -0.52 14.61 -9.83
C ARG A 34 -1.87 13.90 -9.95
N GLY A 35 -2.23 13.05 -8.98
CA GLY A 35 -3.51 12.35 -8.90
C GLY A 35 -3.62 11.07 -9.72
N LYS A 36 -2.53 10.58 -10.33
CA LYS A 36 -2.55 9.29 -11.04
C LYS A 36 -2.63 8.15 -10.01
N VAL A 37 -3.63 7.28 -10.16
CA VAL A 37 -3.91 6.20 -9.22
C VAL A 37 -3.39 4.86 -9.76
N HIS A 38 -2.73 4.09 -8.90
CA HIS A 38 -2.15 2.78 -9.19
C HIS A 38 -2.62 1.76 -8.15
N PRO A 39 -3.69 0.99 -8.42
CA PRO A 39 -4.20 -0.02 -7.51
C PRO A 39 -3.47 -1.36 -7.67
N PHE A 40 -3.27 -2.05 -6.55
CA PHE A 40 -2.65 -3.37 -6.44
C PHE A 40 -3.44 -4.24 -5.46
N SER A 41 -3.47 -5.54 -5.71
CA SER A 41 -4.10 -6.53 -4.85
C SER A 41 -3.20 -7.75 -4.71
N PHE A 42 -3.03 -8.23 -3.49
CA PHE A 42 -2.17 -9.37 -3.17
C PHE A 42 -2.97 -10.42 -2.43
N LYS A 43 -2.71 -11.69 -2.74
CA LYS A 43 -3.24 -12.83 -2.01
C LYS A 43 -2.14 -13.45 -1.19
N PHE A 44 -2.36 -13.59 0.11
CA PHE A 44 -1.42 -14.29 0.98
C PHE A 44 -1.64 -15.80 0.89
N GLN A 45 -0.55 -16.55 0.98
CA GLN A 45 -0.56 -18.02 0.99
C GLN A 45 -0.35 -18.60 2.39
N PHE A 46 -0.37 -17.74 3.42
CA PHE A 46 -0.19 -18.10 4.82
C PHE A 46 -1.41 -17.67 5.63
N GLU A 47 -1.61 -18.34 6.76
CA GLU A 47 -2.64 -17.97 7.72
C GLU A 47 -2.33 -16.59 8.31
N ASN A 48 -3.33 -15.71 8.31
CA ASN A 48 -3.21 -14.38 8.87
C ASN A 48 -4.36 -14.10 9.84
N THR A 49 -4.20 -13.06 10.65
CA THR A 49 -5.33 -12.37 11.28
C THR A 49 -5.64 -11.11 10.46
N ASN A 50 -6.77 -10.43 10.70
CA ASN A 50 -7.04 -9.14 10.03
C ASN A 50 -5.91 -8.15 10.29
N ASN A 51 -5.51 -7.98 11.55
CA ASN A 51 -4.40 -7.09 11.94
C ASN A 51 -3.09 -7.47 11.22
N THR A 52 -2.76 -8.77 11.14
CA THR A 52 -1.56 -9.20 10.40
C THR A 52 -1.68 -8.90 8.91
N ALA A 53 -2.85 -9.10 8.32
CA ALA A 53 -3.07 -8.79 6.91
C ALA A 53 -2.88 -7.28 6.62
N GLU A 54 -3.35 -6.39 7.50
CA GLU A 54 -3.15 -4.94 7.37
C GLU A 54 -1.68 -4.56 7.48
N TYR A 55 -0.93 -5.15 8.43
CA TYR A 55 0.52 -4.92 8.53
C TYR A 55 1.25 -5.38 7.27
N GLU A 56 0.90 -6.54 6.74
CA GLU A 56 1.46 -7.04 5.48
C GLU A 56 1.10 -6.13 4.30
N ALA A 57 -0.11 -5.56 4.27
CA ALA A 57 -0.51 -4.57 3.27
C ALA A 57 0.35 -3.30 3.33
N LEU A 58 0.59 -2.78 4.54
CA LEU A 58 1.47 -1.63 4.76
C LEU A 58 2.91 -1.93 4.33
N ILE A 59 3.46 -3.08 4.74
CA ILE A 59 4.83 -3.50 4.40
C ILE A 59 4.98 -3.61 2.87
N LEU A 60 4.04 -4.27 2.20
CA LEU A 60 4.03 -4.37 0.74
C LEU A 60 3.97 -3.00 0.07
N GLY A 61 3.09 -2.12 0.55
CA GLY A 61 2.98 -0.74 0.07
C GLY A 61 4.30 0.03 0.21
N LEU A 62 4.92 -0.05 1.38
CA LEU A 62 6.21 0.60 1.67
C LEU A 62 7.36 0.04 0.83
N SER A 63 7.38 -1.28 0.58
CA SER A 63 8.36 -1.90 -0.30
C SER A 63 8.24 -1.38 -1.73
N MET A 64 7.01 -1.27 -2.26
CA MET A 64 6.79 -0.77 -3.63
C MET A 64 7.24 0.69 -3.78
N VAL A 65 6.86 1.59 -2.88
CA VAL A 65 7.26 3.01 -2.97
C VAL A 65 8.76 3.19 -2.78
N LYS A 66 9.41 2.34 -1.97
CA LYS A 66 10.87 2.32 -1.83
C LYS A 66 11.55 1.91 -3.14
N GLU A 67 11.06 0.88 -3.82
CA GLU A 67 11.58 0.45 -5.13
C GLU A 67 11.36 1.51 -6.21
N MET A 68 10.28 2.28 -6.12
CA MET A 68 9.99 3.41 -7.01
C MET A 68 10.86 4.66 -6.73
N GLY A 69 11.64 4.66 -5.65
CA GLY A 69 12.46 5.82 -5.27
C GLY A 69 11.65 7.01 -4.74
N VAL A 70 10.45 6.77 -4.23
CA VAL A 70 9.61 7.80 -3.61
C VAL A 70 10.26 8.29 -2.32
N LYS A 71 10.36 9.61 -2.16
CA LYS A 71 10.98 10.24 -0.97
C LYS A 71 9.97 10.79 0.03
N ASN A 72 8.82 11.26 -0.46
CA ASN A 72 7.77 11.88 0.36
C ASN A 72 6.50 11.04 0.21
N LEU A 73 6.02 10.50 1.31
CA LEU A 73 4.90 9.57 1.36
C LEU A 73 3.96 9.94 2.50
N LEU A 74 2.67 9.92 2.21
CA LEU A 74 1.60 9.92 3.20
C LEU A 74 0.89 8.55 3.14
N ALA A 75 0.92 7.79 4.23
CA ALA A 75 0.31 6.47 4.31
C ALA A 75 -1.00 6.52 5.11
N HIS A 76 -2.05 5.89 4.60
CA HIS A 76 -3.36 5.75 5.24
C HIS A 76 -3.76 4.28 5.25
N GLY A 77 -4.23 3.79 6.39
CA GLY A 77 -4.89 2.50 6.51
C GLY A 77 -5.99 2.58 7.56
N ASP A 78 -6.88 1.60 7.55
CA ASP A 78 -8.02 1.45 8.45
C ASP A 78 -7.70 0.69 9.74
N ALA A 79 -6.41 0.42 9.97
CA ALA A 79 -5.94 -0.30 11.12
C ALA A 79 -6.34 0.37 12.44
N GLU A 80 -7.20 -0.30 13.22
CA GLU A 80 -7.70 0.18 14.52
C GLU A 80 -6.58 0.33 15.58
N LEU A 81 -5.38 -0.17 15.28
CA LEU A 81 -4.18 -0.14 16.13
C LEU A 81 -3.16 0.95 15.76
N ILE A 82 -3.30 1.63 14.61
CA ILE A 82 -2.31 2.61 14.10
C ILE A 82 -2.83 4.04 14.27
#